data_AF-A0A2H1JHY9-F1
#
_entry.id   AF-A0A2H1JHY9-F1
#
_cell.length_a   1.000
_cell.length_b   1.000
_cell.length_c   1.000
_cell.angle_alpha   90.00
_cell.angle_beta   90.00
_cell.angle_gamma   90.00
#
_symmetry.space_group_name_H-M   'P 1'
#
loop_
_entity.id
_entity.type
_entity.pdbx_description
1 polymer ?
#
loop_
_entity_poly.entity_id
_entity_poly.type
_entity_poly.pdbx_seq_one_letter_code
_entity_poly.pdbx_strand_id
1 'polypeptide(L)' 'MAARAAGRPLSTTDGYIAATAAACGFAVATRNITDFQDTGVDLINPWQKC' A
#
# COMPACT_ATOMS: atom_id res chain seq x y z
N MET A 1 -8.63 -2.76 -20.33
CA MET A 1 -10.04 -2.46 -20.00
C MET A 1 -10.30 -2.97 -18.59
N ALA A 2 -10.87 -2.11 -17.74
CA ALA A 2 -11.53 -2.39 -16.46
C ALA A 2 -10.70 -2.90 -15.26
N ALA A 3 -10.26 -1.96 -14.42
CA ALA A 3 -10.63 -1.94 -13.01
C ALA A 3 -10.46 -0.52 -12.47
N ARG A 4 -11.51 0.31 -12.58
CA ARG A 4 -11.72 1.40 -11.62
C ARG A 4 -12.05 0.71 -10.30
N ALA A 5 -11.04 0.32 -9.54
CA ALA A 5 -11.24 -0.21 -8.20
C ALA A 5 -11.64 0.97 -7.31
N ALA A 6 -12.88 0.91 -6.82
CA ALA A 6 -13.40 1.79 -5.80
C ALA A 6 -12.58 1.63 -4.52
N GLY A 7 -11.56 2.45 -4.36
CA GLY A 7 -10.70 2.57 -3.18
C GLY A 7 -10.18 4.00 -3.16
N ARG A 8 -9.88 4.54 -1.97
CA ARG A 8 -9.42 5.94 -1.83
C ARG A 8 -8.31 6.24 -2.84
N PRO A 9 -8.25 7.46 -3.43
CA PRO A 9 -7.20 7.79 -4.37
C PRO A 9 -5.86 7.70 -3.65
N LEU A 10 -5.16 6.60 -3.88
CA LEU A 10 -3.78 6.42 -3.49
C LEU A 10 -2.98 7.51 -4.21
N SER A 11 -2.15 8.26 -3.48
CA SER A 11 -1.25 9.23 -4.12
C SER A 11 -0.39 8.51 -5.14
N THR A 12 -0.07 9.16 -6.26
CA THR A 12 0.81 8.58 -7.29
C THR A 12 2.13 8.08 -6.70
N THR A 13 2.67 8.80 -5.70
CA THR A 13 3.89 8.41 -4.99
C THR A 13 3.71 7.13 -4.18
N ASP A 14 2.60 7.00 -3.46
CA ASP A 14 2.27 5.81 -2.67
C ASP A 14 2.03 4.60 -3.58
N GLY A 15 1.49 4.83 -4.78
CA GLY A 15 1.34 3.82 -5.83
C GLY A 15 2.68 3.27 -6.32
N TYR A 16 3.69 4.13 -6.49
CA TYR A 16 5.04 3.67 -6.85
C TYR A 16 5.71 2.87 -5.72
N ILE A 17 5.52 3.29 -4.46
CA ILE A 17 6.04 2.57 -3.30
C ILE A 17 5.41 1.17 -3.24
N ALA A 18 4.09 1.08 -3.33
CA ALA A 18 3.38 -0.19 -3.31
C ALA A 18 3.75 -1.09 -4.49
N ALA A 19 3.84 -0.54 -5.71
CA ALA A 19 4.22 -1.31 -6.89
C ALA A 19 5.65 -1.88 -6.78
N THR A 20 6.58 -1.11 -6.21
CA THR A 20 7.96 -1.56 -5.98
C THR A 20 8.00 -2.67 -4.93
N ALA A 21 7.29 -2.50 -3.82
CA ALA A 21 7.20 -3.51 -2.77
C ALA A 21 6.58 -4.82 -3.31
N ALA A 22 5.49 -4.72 -4.08
CA ALA A 22 4.86 -5.86 -4.74
C ALA A 22 5.81 -6.57 -5.72
N ALA A 23 6.55 -5.82 -6.55
CA ALA A 23 7.48 -6.37 -7.52
C ALA A 23 8.69 -7.08 -6.88
N CYS A 24 9.11 -6.62 -5.70
CA CYS A 24 10.25 -7.18 -4.98
C CYS A 24 9.86 -8.23 -3.92
N GLY A 25 8.56 -8.43 -3.66
CA GLY A 25 8.09 -9.30 -2.56
C GLY A 25 8.40 -8.75 -1.17
N PHE A 26 8.38 -7.42 -1.01
CA PHE A 26 8.65 -6.73 0.25
C PHE A 26 7.36 -6.19 0.89
N ALA A 27 7.45 -5.93 2.20
CA ALA A 27 6.41 -5.26 2.96
C ALA A 27 6.65 -3.74 3.03
N VAL A 28 5.57 -2.96 3.06
CA VAL A 28 5.62 -1.51 3.26
C VAL A 28 5.42 -1.19 4.74
N ALA A 29 6.43 -0.61 5.37
CA ALA A 29 6.32 -0.06 6.72
C ALA A 29 5.74 1.37 6.65
N THR A 30 4.50 1.56 7.08
CA THR A 30 3.83 2.87 7.03
C THR A 30 2.91 3.10 8.22
N ARG A 31 2.75 4.36 8.62
CA ARG A 31 1.73 4.76 9.59
C ARG A 31 0.33 4.80 8.96
N ASN A 32 0.24 5.09 7.66
CA ASN A 32 -1.01 5.28 6.94
C ASN A 32 -1.46 4.00 6.25
N ILE A 33 -1.68 2.95 7.04
CA ILE A 33 -2.06 1.60 6.55
C ILE A 33 -3.30 1.67 5.63
N THR A 34 -4.25 2.54 5.97
CA THR A 34 -5.53 2.72 5.27
C THR A 34 -5.38 3.11 3.80
N ASP A 35 -4.30 3.79 3.44
CA ASP A 35 -4.09 4.20 2.05
C ASP A 35 -3.59 2.99 1.24
N PHE A 36 -2.70 2.18 1.82
CA PHE A 36 -2.09 1.05 1.15
C PHE A 36 -2.91 -0.24 1.21
N GLN A 37 -3.99 -0.27 2.00
CA GLN A 37 -4.82 -1.47 2.22
C GLN A 37 -5.35 -2.10 0.92
N ASP A 38 -5.60 -1.27 -0.10
CA ASP A 38 -6.19 -1.70 -1.37
C ASP A 38 -5.11 -2.12 -2.40
N THR A 39 -3.82 -2.08 -2.04
CA THR A 39 -2.70 -2.36 -2.95
C THR A 39 -2.24 -3.82 -2.94
N GLY A 40 -2.67 -4.62 -1.96
CA GLY A 40 -2.34 -6.04 -1.85
C GLY A 40 -0.90 -6.34 -1.42
N VAL A 41 -0.13 -5.34 -1.00
CA VAL A 41 1.20 -5.53 -0.40
C VAL A 41 1.09 -5.77 1.10
N ASP A 42 2.07 -6.47 1.67
CA ASP A 42 2.15 -6.65 3.13
C ASP A 42 2.42 -5.31 3.81
N LEU A 43 1.63 -4.98 4.83
CA LEU A 43 1.72 -3.71 5.55
C LEU A 43 2.17 -3.92 6.98
N ILE A 44 3.18 -3.15 7.38
CA ILE A 44 3.70 -3.13 8.74
C ILE A 44 3.42 -1.75 9.32
N ASN A 45 2.71 -1.66 10.44
CA ASN A 45 2.54 -0.41 11.17
C ASN A 45 3.50 -0.37 12.37
N PRO A 46 4.67 0.29 12.27
CA PRO A 46 5.63 0.32 13.37
C PRO A 46 5.17 1.17 14.56
N TRP A 47 4.05 1.91 14.43
CA TRP A 47 3.41 2.62 15.54
C TRP A 47 2.33 1.81 16.25
N GLN A 48 1.88 0.67 15.67
CA GLN A 48 1.10 -0.27 16.46
C GLN A 48 2.03 -0.89 17.50
N LYS A 49 1.77 -0.58 18.76
CA LYS A 49 2.39 -1.27 19.88
C LYS A 49 1.89 -2.72 19.88
N CYS A 50 2.79 -3.62 20.29
CA CYS A 50 2.52 -5.02 20.51
C CYS A 50 1.31 -5.28 21.41
#